data_AF-A0A7J8X7R7-F1
#
_entry.id   AF-A0A7J8X7R7-F1
#
_cell.length_a   1.000
_cell.length_b   1.000
_cell.length_c   1.000
_cell.angle_alpha   90.00
_cell.angle_beta   90.00
_cell.angle_gamma   90.00
#
_symmetry.space_group_name_H-M   'P 1'
#
loop_
_entity.id
_entity.type
_entity.pdbx_description
1 polymer ?
#
loop_
_entity_poly.entity_id
_entity_poly.type
_entity_poly.pdbx_seq_one_letter_code
_entity_poly.pdbx_strand_id
1 'polypeptide(L)'
;KKKLRSRQKKLKAYDLSALSEFLPELKAPRANDFKLNCKSRQQLILKEGKQLSAVLEHPAFQADPLAAIHQHLQNTQPVLDEKPKKKKNQNGGRKKKSKKSKALSRQQSMDI
;
A
#
# COMPACT_ATOMS: atom_id res chain seq x y z
N LYS A 1 1.75 51.64 -30.69
CA LYS A 1 2.28 51.23 -29.35
C LYS A 1 1.78 49.81 -29.04
N LYS A 2 2.63 48.78 -29.15
CA LYS A 2 2.23 47.37 -28.96
C LYS A 2 2.51 46.97 -27.50
N LYS A 3 1.48 46.57 -26.75
CA LYS A 3 1.59 46.17 -25.32
C LYS A 3 1.37 44.66 -25.15
N LEU A 4 1.90 44.19 -24.02
CA LEU A 4 1.74 42.90 -23.32
C LEU A 4 2.74 41.79 -23.68
N ARG A 5 3.91 41.85 -23.02
CA ARG A 5 4.70 40.65 -22.71
C ARG A 5 3.93 39.85 -21.65
N SER A 6 3.34 38.72 -22.06
CA SER A 6 2.78 37.74 -21.12
C SER A 6 3.90 37.18 -20.25
N ARG A 7 3.81 37.33 -18.93
CA ARG A 7 4.76 36.71 -18.00
C ARG A 7 4.48 35.21 -17.96
N GLN A 8 5.36 34.39 -18.54
CA GLN A 8 5.34 32.94 -18.36
C GLN A 8 5.63 32.61 -16.89
N LYS A 9 4.61 32.24 -16.13
CA LYS A 9 4.80 31.65 -14.79
C LYS A 9 5.42 30.27 -14.98
N LYS A 10 6.71 30.12 -14.64
CA LYS A 10 7.35 28.81 -14.52
C LYS A 10 6.85 28.19 -13.22
N LEU A 11 5.96 27.21 -13.32
CA LEU A 11 5.58 26.38 -12.18
C LEU A 11 6.84 25.70 -11.66
N LYS A 12 7.07 25.80 -10.35
CA LYS A 12 8.09 25.01 -9.66
C LYS A 12 7.54 23.60 -9.57
N ALA A 13 7.89 22.74 -10.52
CA ALA A 13 7.69 21.31 -10.36
C ALA A 13 8.71 20.85 -9.33
N TYR A 14 8.24 20.45 -8.15
CA TYR A 14 9.07 19.73 -7.20
C TYR A 14 9.42 18.38 -7.82
N ASP A 15 10.68 17.98 -7.72
CA ASP A 15 11.08 16.63 -8.11
C ASP A 15 10.51 15.64 -7.09
N LEU A 16 9.65 14.74 -7.57
CA LEU A 16 8.99 13.70 -6.77
C LEU A 16 9.61 12.32 -7.02
N SER A 17 10.75 12.24 -7.71
CA SER A 17 11.47 11.00 -8.01
C SER A 17 11.75 10.15 -6.76
N ALA A 18 12.08 10.80 -5.64
CA ALA A 18 12.34 10.12 -4.36
C ALA A 18 11.14 9.33 -3.81
N LEU A 19 9.90 9.64 -4.22
CA LEU A 19 8.71 8.88 -3.79
C LEU A 19 8.59 7.53 -4.51
N SER A 20 9.24 7.35 -5.66
CA SER A 20 9.15 6.11 -6.44
C SER A 20 9.79 4.91 -5.75
N GLU A 21 10.78 5.13 -4.88
CA GLU A 21 11.48 4.07 -4.14
C GLU A 21 10.60 3.44 -3.04
N PHE A 22 9.65 4.20 -2.50
CA PHE A 22 8.79 3.78 -1.39
C PHE A 22 7.41 3.29 -1.82
N LEU A 23 7.01 3.61 -3.06
CA LEU A 23 5.72 3.23 -3.58
C LEU A 23 5.85 1.93 -4.39
N PRO A 24 4.85 1.03 -4.32
CA PRO A 24 4.76 -0.08 -5.25
C PRO A 24 4.81 0.43 -6.69
N GLU A 25 5.39 -0.34 -7.61
CA GLU A 25 5.31 -0.06 -9.05
C GLU A 25 3.85 -0.15 -9.52
N LEU A 26 3.12 0.95 -9.38
CA LEU A 26 1.73 1.08 -9.79
C LEU A 26 1.72 1.19 -11.31
N LYS A 27 1.24 0.13 -11.98
CA LYS A 27 0.91 0.22 -13.40
C LYS A 27 -0.09 1.36 -13.57
N ALA A 28 0.23 2.28 -14.48
CA ALA A 28 -0.60 3.46 -14.73
C ALA A 28 -2.08 3.04 -14.81
N PRO A 29 -2.97 3.64 -14.00
CA PRO A 29 -4.36 3.24 -13.96
C PRO A 29 -4.94 3.40 -15.37
N ARG A 30 -5.66 2.38 -15.84
CA ARG A 30 -6.43 2.50 -17.08
C ARG A 30 -7.47 3.60 -16.81
N ALA A 31 -7.35 4.74 -17.47
CA ALA A 31 -8.21 5.92 -17.26
C ALA A 31 -9.72 5.67 -17.46
N ASN A 32 -10.11 4.47 -17.89
CA ASN A 32 -11.47 4.10 -18.25
C ASN A 32 -12.27 3.45 -17.11
N ASP A 33 -11.63 3.08 -16.00
CA ASP A 33 -12.29 2.29 -14.95
C ASP A 33 -13.21 3.14 -14.04
N PHE A 34 -13.15 4.47 -14.15
CA PHE A 34 -13.95 5.40 -13.33
C PHE A 34 -15.19 5.96 -14.01
N LYS A 35 -15.57 5.45 -15.19
CA LYS A 35 -16.81 5.89 -15.87
C LYS A 35 -18.04 5.32 -15.16
N LEU A 36 -18.39 5.94 -14.03
CA LEU A 36 -19.59 5.61 -13.26
C LEU A 36 -20.84 6.12 -14.00
N ASN A 37 -21.83 5.25 -14.15
CA ASN A 37 -23.16 5.66 -14.61
C ASN A 37 -23.97 6.24 -13.43
N CYS A 38 -25.10 6.89 -13.72
CA CYS A 38 -25.91 7.53 -12.67
C CYS A 38 -26.37 6.55 -11.57
N LYS A 39 -26.71 5.31 -11.95
CA LYS A 39 -27.14 4.26 -11.00
C LYS A 39 -25.98 3.79 -10.12
N SER A 40 -24.82 3.52 -10.72
CA SER A 40 -23.63 3.09 -9.98
C SER A 40 -23.12 4.21 -9.06
N ARG A 41 -23.24 5.47 -9.46
CA ARG A 41 -22.94 6.62 -8.61
C ARG A 41 -23.86 6.70 -7.40
N GLN A 42 -25.17 6.52 -7.58
CA GLN A 42 -26.12 6.49 -6.46
C GLN A 42 -25.82 5.34 -5.49
N GLN A 43 -25.53 4.15 -6.01
CA GLN A 43 -25.15 3.00 -5.18
C GLN A 43 -23.86 3.26 -4.40
N LEU A 44 -22.86 3.89 -5.03
CA LEU A 44 -21.62 4.28 -4.37
C LEU A 44 -21.90 5.24 -3.22
N ILE A 45 -22.68 6.29 -3.46
CA ILE A 45 -23.05 7.27 -2.41
C ILE A 45 -23.74 6.59 -1.23
N LEU A 46 -24.67 5.65 -1.48
CA LEU A 46 -25.34 4.92 -0.41
C LEU A 46 -24.39 4.01 0.38
N LYS A 47 -23.41 3.39 -0.28
CA LYS A 47 -22.41 2.54 0.38
C LYS A 47 -21.47 3.38 1.24
N GLU A 48 -20.86 4.40 0.66
CA GLU A 48 -19.92 5.29 1.35
C GLU A 48 -20.61 6.05 2.49
N GLY A 49 -21.86 6.49 2.29
CA GLY A 49 -22.64 7.15 3.33
C GLY A 49 -22.88 6.27 4.56
N LYS A 50 -23.20 4.98 4.35
CA LYS A 50 -23.35 4.00 5.45
C LYS A 50 -22.03 3.71 6.16
N GLN A 51 -20.93 3.64 5.42
CA GLN A 51 -19.60 3.45 6.02
C GLN A 51 -19.20 4.66 6.85
N LEU A 52 -19.43 5.87 6.34
CA LEU A 52 -19.15 7.09 7.06
C LEU A 52 -20.00 7.21 8.33
N SER A 53 -21.31 6.93 8.27
CA SER A 53 -22.15 6.98 9.46
C SER A 53 -21.67 5.98 10.52
N ALA A 54 -21.28 4.77 10.12
CA ALA A 54 -20.73 3.78 11.05
C ALA A 54 -19.43 4.24 11.73
N VAL A 55 -18.55 4.97 11.04
CA VAL A 55 -17.34 5.55 11.65
C VAL A 55 -17.71 6.65 12.65
N LEU A 56 -18.63 7.55 12.29
CA LEU A 56 -19.05 8.66 13.14
C LEU A 56 -19.80 8.19 14.40
N GLU A 57 -20.56 7.11 14.31
CA GLU A 57 -21.27 6.50 15.43
C GLU A 57 -20.35 5.67 16.36
N HIS A 58 -19.12 5.36 15.93
CA HIS A 58 -18.23 4.51 16.71
C HIS A 58 -17.66 5.22 17.95
N PRO A 59 -17.76 4.64 19.16
CA PRO A 59 -17.37 5.31 20.40
C PRO A 59 -15.88 5.67 20.46
N ALA A 60 -15.00 4.81 19.90
CA ALA A 60 -13.57 5.11 19.85
C ALA A 60 -13.27 6.34 18.97
N PHE A 61 -14.04 6.54 17.89
CA PHE A 61 -13.86 7.69 16.99
C PHE A 61 -14.38 8.98 17.61
N GLN A 62 -15.47 8.91 18.39
CA GLN A 62 -16.00 10.05 19.14
C GLN A 62 -15.06 10.50 20.26
N ALA A 63 -14.38 9.55 20.92
CA ALA A 63 -13.44 9.85 22.00
C ALA A 63 -12.10 10.41 21.47
N ASP A 64 -11.49 9.75 20.49
CA ASP A 64 -10.26 10.22 19.84
C ASP A 64 -10.22 9.77 18.36
N PRO A 65 -10.52 10.67 17.41
CA PRO A 65 -10.57 10.31 16.00
C PRO A 65 -9.19 9.94 15.44
N LEU A 66 -8.11 10.53 15.95
CA LEU A 66 -6.77 10.27 15.43
C LEU A 66 -6.27 8.90 15.88
N ALA A 67 -6.46 8.57 17.16
CA ALA A 67 -6.11 7.24 17.68
C ALA A 67 -6.95 6.14 17.03
N ALA A 68 -8.26 6.37 16.84
CA ALA A 68 -9.15 5.41 16.20
C ALA A 68 -8.76 5.13 14.75
N ILE A 69 -8.41 6.17 13.97
CA ILE A 69 -7.89 5.99 12.60
C ILE A 69 -6.58 5.21 12.63
N HIS A 70 -5.65 5.55 13.51
CA HIS A 70 -4.37 4.84 13.61
C HIS A 70 -4.57 3.35 13.91
N GLN A 71 -5.42 3.02 14.89
CA GLN A 71 -5.76 1.64 15.24
C GLN A 71 -6.43 0.91 14.07
N HIS A 72 -7.38 1.56 13.39
CA HIS A 72 -8.03 1.00 12.22
C HIS A 72 -7.02 0.68 11.11
N LEU A 73 -6.12 1.61 10.81
CA LEU A 73 -5.07 1.41 9.81
C LEU A 73 -4.16 0.25 10.19
N GLN A 74 -3.74 0.13 11.45
CA GLN A 74 -2.93 -1.00 11.92
C GLN A 74 -3.64 -2.35 11.75
N ASN A 75 -4.93 -2.41 12.10
CA ASN A 75 -5.71 -3.66 12.07
C ASN A 75 -6.09 -4.10 10.66
N THR A 76 -6.27 -3.15 9.74
CA THR A 76 -6.71 -3.41 8.36
C THR A 76 -5.56 -3.51 7.36
N GLN A 77 -4.30 -3.41 7.83
CA GLN A 77 -3.17 -3.69 6.94
C GLN A 77 -3.29 -5.12 6.43
N PRO A 78 -3.19 -5.34 5.11
CA PRO A 78 -3.13 -6.69 4.58
C PRO A 78 -1.90 -7.36 5.19
N VAL A 79 -2.11 -8.48 5.88
CA VAL A 79 -1.01 -9.32 6.35
C VAL A 79 -0.21 -9.70 5.11
N LEU A 80 1.05 -9.26 5.03
CA LEU A 80 1.94 -9.75 4.00
C LEU A 80 1.99 -11.26 4.16
N ASP A 81 1.47 -11.98 3.18
CA ASP A 81 1.58 -13.43 3.07
C ASP A 81 3.07 -13.79 2.98
N GLU A 82 3.76 -13.84 4.12
CA GLU A 82 4.87 -14.77 4.28
C GLU A 82 4.25 -16.15 4.17
N LYS A 83 4.14 -16.64 2.92
CA LYS A 83 3.68 -17.99 2.61
C LYS A 83 4.28 -18.93 3.65
N PRO A 84 3.49 -19.58 4.51
CA PRO A 84 4.04 -20.56 5.43
C PRO A 84 4.72 -21.61 4.56
N LYS A 85 6.04 -21.71 4.69
CA LYS A 85 6.85 -22.69 3.97
C LYS A 85 6.16 -24.03 4.15
N LYS A 86 5.57 -24.56 3.06
CA LYS A 86 4.95 -25.88 3.04
C LYS A 86 5.92 -26.85 3.72
N LYS A 87 5.53 -27.41 4.87
CA LYS A 87 6.26 -28.51 5.48
C LYS A 87 6.31 -29.63 4.44
N LYS A 88 7.50 -29.91 3.90
CA LYS A 88 7.73 -31.08 3.05
C LYS A 88 7.62 -32.31 3.94
N ASN A 89 6.48 -32.99 3.89
CA ASN A 89 6.41 -34.38 4.29
C ASN A 89 7.02 -35.19 3.15
N GLN A 90 8.25 -35.66 3.32
CA GLN A 90 8.84 -36.69 2.46
C GLN A 90 9.47 -37.78 3.33
N ASN A 91 8.62 -38.69 3.79
CA ASN A 91 9.06 -40.06 4.03
C ASN A 91 9.33 -40.68 2.66
N GLY A 92 10.59 -41.00 2.37
CA GLY A 92 10.95 -41.79 1.19
C GLY A 92 12.41 -41.68 0.76
N GLY A 93 13.20 -42.73 1.04
CA GLY A 93 14.24 -43.21 0.13
C GLY A 93 15.68 -42.69 0.29
N ARG A 94 16.58 -43.59 0.70
CA ARG A 94 18.04 -43.46 0.76
C ARG A 94 18.70 -43.09 -0.59
N LYS A 95 19.76 -42.26 -0.59
CA LYS A 95 21.09 -42.53 -1.22
C LYS A 95 22.16 -41.41 -1.02
N LYS A 96 23.14 -41.72 -0.15
CA LYS A 96 24.62 -41.58 -0.11
C LYS A 96 25.43 -40.47 -0.88
N LYS A 97 26.33 -39.80 -0.09
CA LYS A 97 27.70 -39.20 -0.35
C LYS A 97 27.79 -38.04 -1.38
N SER A 98 28.54 -36.93 -1.20
CA SER A 98 29.80 -36.63 -0.48
C SER A 98 30.07 -35.09 -0.35
N LYS A 99 30.84 -34.69 0.69
CA LYS A 99 31.81 -33.55 0.88
C LYS A 99 31.75 -32.35 -0.12
N LYS A 100 31.87 -31.05 0.24
CA LYS A 100 32.76 -30.35 1.19
C LYS A 100 32.31 -28.87 1.37
N SER A 101 32.66 -28.32 2.53
CA SER A 101 32.60 -26.94 3.07
C SER A 101 32.64 -25.73 2.11
N LYS A 102 31.93 -24.64 2.44
CA LYS A 102 32.47 -23.47 3.19
C LYS A 102 31.34 -22.51 3.60
N ALA A 103 31.30 -22.15 4.89
CA ALA A 103 30.46 -21.10 5.44
C ALA A 103 30.93 -19.72 4.95
N LEU A 104 30.03 -18.73 4.94
CA LEU A 104 30.11 -17.60 5.86
C LEU A 104 28.81 -16.78 5.85
N SER A 105 28.32 -16.60 7.07
CA SER A 105 27.22 -15.75 7.49
C SER A 105 27.51 -14.28 7.15
N ARG A 106 26.47 -13.55 6.78
CA ARG A 106 26.39 -12.11 7.07
C ARG A 106 24.95 -11.76 7.46
N GLN A 107 24.62 -12.02 8.72
CA GLN A 107 23.56 -11.28 9.41
C GLN A 107 24.00 -9.82 9.49
N GLN A 108 23.22 -8.90 8.92
CA GLN A 108 23.35 -7.49 9.25
C GLN A 108 22.33 -7.19 10.34
N SER A 109 22.86 -7.08 11.56
CA SER A 109 22.25 -6.33 12.65
C SER A 109 22.04 -4.89 12.17
N MET A 110 20.85 -4.34 12.39
CA MET A 110 20.64 -2.89 12.42
C MET A 110 20.21 -2.57 13.84
N ASP A 111 21.17 -2.14 14.64
CA ASP A 111 20.94 -1.52 15.94
C ASP A 111 20.39 -0.09 15.72
N ILE A 112 19.40 0.30 16.53
CA ILE A 112 18.85 1.66 16.64
C ILE A 112 19.74 2.48 17.56
#